data_AF-A0A0J7KKJ1-F1
#
_entry.id   AF-A0A0J7KKJ1-F1
#
_cell.length_a   1.000
_cell.length_b   1.000
_cell.length_c   1.000
_cell.angle_alpha   90.00
_cell.angle_beta   90.00
_cell.angle_gamma   90.00
#
_symmetry.space_group_name_H-M   'P 1'
#
loop_
_entity.id
_entity.type
_entity.pdbx_description
1 polymer ?
#
loop_
_entity_poly.entity_id
_entity_poly.type
_entity_poly.pdbx_seq_one_letter_code
_entity_poly.pdbx_strand_id
1 'polypeptide(L)'
;MASLEDLYCFNYQESEDTLPQHAGWNFFNVQSEFQRQGVPNEEWSLSYLNTNYELCDTYPRYLYVPSTCTNNILLGSAKFRSRGRLPVLTYLHSNKAAICRCSQPLSGFSARCPEDEQMMYNILCTNPNSRYMYVVDTRPRINAFANRAAGKGYENENFYDNIKFHFFGIENIHVMRTSLNKLLDLQRSTSMSAFLSGLENSGWLKHIRSILETAWFIARAVVNGVSVVVHCSDGWDRTAQVCSLAALLLDPFYRTIQGFQALIEKDWLSFGHKFSDRCGYISSDGKELAPIFTQFIDATYQLLQQYPYKFQFNEYFLLTLHDHVHSCQHGTFIGNSEKERQMLRLFERTYSLWGYLANNTNEYINPIYRCNRYNNEDSADILQPKLAPQSIV
;
A
#
# COMPACT_ATOMS: atom_id res chain seq x y z
N MET A 1 -2.69 -23.43 -21.83
CA MET A 1 -3.06 -22.24 -21.05
C MET A 1 -1.82 -21.37 -20.97
N ALA A 2 -1.94 -20.06 -21.18
CA ALA A 2 -0.81 -19.14 -21.02
C ALA A 2 -0.36 -19.11 -19.55
N SER A 3 0.94 -19.06 -19.33
CA SER A 3 1.61 -18.98 -18.04
C SER A 3 2.25 -17.61 -17.85
N LEU A 4 2.61 -17.24 -16.61
CA LEU A 4 3.35 -16.00 -16.37
C LEU A 4 4.70 -15.98 -17.08
N GLU A 5 5.32 -17.14 -17.30
CA GLU A 5 6.61 -17.25 -17.99
C GLU A 5 6.51 -16.94 -19.50
N ASP A 6 5.30 -16.92 -20.06
CA ASP A 6 5.05 -16.54 -21.45
C ASP A 6 5.00 -15.00 -21.64
N LEU A 7 5.07 -14.23 -20.55
CA LEU A 7 5.04 -12.76 -20.60
C LEU A 7 6.31 -12.17 -21.22
N TYR A 8 6.17 -10.97 -21.79
CA TYR A 8 7.24 -10.32 -22.55
C TYR A 8 8.54 -10.16 -21.74
N CYS A 9 8.48 -9.83 -20.44
CA CYS A 9 9.64 -9.62 -19.58
C CYS A 9 10.64 -10.78 -19.54
N PHE A 10 10.20 -12.02 -19.79
CA PHE A 10 11.08 -13.20 -19.81
C PHE A 10 11.84 -13.36 -21.12
N ASN A 11 11.38 -12.71 -22.19
CA ASN A 11 11.99 -12.72 -23.51
C ASN A 11 12.59 -11.36 -23.87
N TYR A 12 12.34 -10.32 -23.06
CA TYR A 12 12.85 -8.98 -23.27
C TYR A 12 14.37 -8.96 -23.14
N GLN A 13 15.03 -8.39 -24.16
CA GLN A 13 16.47 -8.12 -24.18
C GLN A 13 16.66 -6.63 -24.40
N GLU A 14 17.40 -6.00 -23.51
CA GLU A 14 17.81 -4.60 -23.65
C GLU A 14 19.08 -4.50 -24.50
N SER A 15 19.31 -3.36 -25.14
CA SER A 15 20.50 -3.14 -25.99
C SER A 15 21.79 -3.23 -25.17
N GLU A 16 22.91 -3.65 -25.77
CA GLU A 16 24.19 -3.84 -25.05
C GLU A 16 24.73 -2.57 -24.34
N ASP A 17 24.29 -1.38 -24.75
CA ASP A 17 24.69 -0.09 -24.17
C ASP A 17 23.94 0.32 -22.88
N THR A 18 23.02 -0.52 -22.37
CA THR A 18 22.23 -0.21 -21.15
C THR A 18 22.78 -0.90 -19.89
N LEU A 19 22.18 -0.57 -18.74
CA LEU A 19 22.51 -1.17 -17.45
C LEU A 19 22.38 -2.72 -17.51
N PRO A 20 23.22 -3.45 -16.75
CA PRO A 20 23.15 -4.91 -16.71
C PRO A 20 21.81 -5.38 -16.14
N GLN A 21 21.35 -6.58 -16.49
CA GLN A 21 20.04 -7.12 -16.10
C GLN A 21 19.74 -7.07 -14.58
N HIS A 22 20.78 -7.22 -13.74
CA HIS A 22 20.64 -7.17 -12.29
C HIS A 22 20.46 -5.74 -11.73
N ALA A 23 20.71 -4.70 -12.53
CA ALA A 23 20.52 -3.32 -12.12
C ALA A 23 19.04 -3.03 -11.84
N GLY A 24 18.78 -2.15 -10.89
CA GLY A 24 17.42 -1.84 -10.45
C GLY A 24 16.88 -2.81 -9.40
N TRP A 25 17.17 -4.12 -9.51
CA TRP A 25 16.73 -5.10 -8.52
C TRP A 25 17.44 -4.94 -7.16
N ASN A 26 18.68 -4.47 -7.17
CA ASN A 26 19.50 -4.27 -5.98
C ASN A 26 19.44 -2.83 -5.44
N PHE A 27 18.62 -1.95 -6.02
CA PHE A 27 18.51 -0.55 -5.57
C PHE A 27 17.81 -0.43 -4.22
N PHE A 28 16.93 -1.39 -3.91
CA PHE A 28 16.08 -1.33 -2.73
C PHE A 28 16.29 -2.56 -1.86
N ASN A 29 16.50 -2.31 -0.58
CA ASN A 29 16.45 -3.32 0.45
C ASN A 29 15.41 -2.88 1.49
N VAL A 30 14.34 -3.67 1.62
CA VAL A 30 13.25 -3.38 2.56
C VAL A 30 13.76 -3.25 4.02
N GLN A 31 14.77 -4.02 4.42
CA GLN A 31 15.37 -3.90 5.74
C GLN A 31 16.10 -2.57 5.92
N SER A 32 16.79 -2.07 4.89
CA SER A 32 17.41 -0.74 4.93
C SER A 32 16.38 0.38 5.05
N GLU A 33 15.18 0.21 4.47
CA GLU A 33 14.08 1.15 4.65
C GLU A 33 13.57 1.15 6.10
N PHE A 34 13.40 -0.02 6.74
CA PHE A 34 13.04 -0.05 8.16
C PHE A 34 14.16 0.49 9.07
N GLN A 35 15.43 0.27 8.71
CA GLN A 35 16.57 0.87 9.41
C GLN A 35 16.54 2.40 9.32
N ARG A 36 16.18 2.97 8.17
CA ARG A 36 16.00 4.43 8.00
C ARG A 36 14.93 4.98 8.95
N GLN A 37 13.89 4.20 9.22
CA GLN A 37 12.84 4.53 10.19
C GLN A 37 13.24 4.25 11.65
N GLY A 38 14.48 3.82 11.90
CA GLY A 38 15.00 3.52 13.24
C GLY A 38 14.54 2.17 13.79
N VAL A 39 14.30 1.18 12.94
CA VAL A 39 13.84 -0.17 13.32
C VAL A 39 14.78 -1.25 12.75
N PRO A 40 15.21 -2.26 13.54
CA PRO A 40 14.77 -2.60 14.90
C PRO A 40 15.26 -1.61 15.97
N ASN A 41 14.53 -1.54 17.08
CA ASN A 41 14.84 -0.75 18.27
C ASN A 41 14.32 -1.48 19.54
N GLU A 42 14.23 -0.79 20.68
CA GLU A 42 13.76 -1.40 21.93
C GLU A 42 12.33 -1.93 21.81
N GLU A 43 11.45 -1.19 21.12
CA GLU A 43 10.02 -1.46 21.02
C GLU A 43 9.64 -2.35 19.83
N TRP A 44 10.46 -2.38 18.77
CA TRP A 44 10.19 -3.11 17.53
C TRP A 44 11.35 -4.02 17.14
N SER A 45 11.06 -5.30 16.92
CA SER A 45 12.04 -6.32 16.57
C SER A 45 11.75 -6.97 15.21
N LEU A 46 12.78 -7.59 14.63
CA LEU A 46 12.66 -8.37 13.41
C LEU A 46 12.31 -9.83 13.73
N SER A 47 11.19 -10.30 13.21
CA SER A 47 10.78 -11.71 13.29
C SER A 47 11.25 -12.49 12.06
N TYR A 48 11.84 -13.66 12.34
CA TYR A 48 12.31 -14.62 11.34
C TYR A 48 11.30 -15.74 11.06
N LEU A 49 10.13 -15.73 11.70
CA LEU A 49 9.12 -16.79 11.57
C LEU A 49 8.58 -16.96 10.14
N ASN A 50 8.64 -15.90 9.32
CA ASN A 50 8.18 -15.96 7.94
C ASN A 50 9.32 -16.18 6.92
N THR A 51 10.51 -16.62 7.36
CA THR A 51 11.69 -16.74 6.47
C THR A 51 11.42 -17.63 5.24
N ASN A 52 10.61 -18.67 5.45
CA ASN A 52 10.19 -19.63 4.42
C ASN A 52 8.73 -19.43 3.98
N TYR A 53 8.11 -18.31 4.33
CA TYR A 53 6.72 -17.98 3.98
C TYR A 53 5.67 -18.96 4.53
N GLU A 54 5.96 -19.60 5.67
CA GLU A 54 5.07 -20.57 6.32
C GLU A 54 4.05 -19.90 7.24
N LEU A 55 4.40 -18.76 7.84
CA LEU A 55 3.49 -17.98 8.69
C LEU A 55 2.44 -17.26 7.83
N CYS A 56 2.88 -16.63 6.74
CA CYS A 56 2.03 -15.95 5.77
C CYS A 56 2.73 -15.87 4.41
N ASP A 57 2.17 -16.55 3.40
CA ASP A 57 2.75 -16.69 2.07
C ASP A 57 2.61 -15.48 1.14
N THR A 58 1.85 -14.48 1.60
CA THR A 58 1.62 -13.20 0.91
C THR A 58 2.28 -12.01 1.61
N TYR A 59 3.03 -12.27 2.68
CA TYR A 59 3.85 -11.29 3.39
C TYR A 59 5.33 -11.47 3.04
N PRO A 60 6.16 -10.45 3.29
CA PRO A 60 7.59 -10.55 3.08
C PRO A 60 8.24 -11.55 4.04
N ARG A 61 9.44 -11.98 3.69
CA ARG A 61 10.28 -12.90 4.46
C ARG A 61 10.48 -12.45 5.91
N TYR A 62 10.69 -11.16 6.11
CA TYR A 62 11.02 -10.57 7.40
C TYR A 62 9.90 -9.62 7.84
N LEU A 63 9.45 -9.78 9.08
CA LEU A 63 8.33 -9.02 9.63
C LEU A 63 8.76 -8.23 10.85
N TYR A 64 8.45 -6.94 10.88
CA TYR A 64 8.70 -6.09 12.04
C TYR A 64 7.47 -6.08 12.95
N VAL A 65 7.68 -6.48 14.20
CA VAL A 65 6.64 -6.72 15.21
C VAL A 65 7.08 -6.12 16.55
N PRO A 66 6.16 -5.90 17.51
CA PRO A 66 6.57 -5.45 18.84
C PRO A 66 7.59 -6.41 19.47
N SER A 67 8.66 -5.87 20.07
CA SER A 67 9.71 -6.66 20.72
C SER A 67 9.20 -7.55 21.85
N THR A 68 8.05 -7.22 22.43
CA THR A 68 7.37 -7.97 23.49
C THR A 68 6.54 -9.16 22.97
N CYS A 69 6.37 -9.30 21.66
CA CYS A 69 5.64 -10.43 21.07
C CYS A 69 6.48 -11.71 21.07
N THR A 70 5.96 -12.76 21.70
CA THR A 70 6.53 -14.11 21.62
C THR A 70 6.10 -14.80 20.32
N ASN A 71 6.81 -15.86 19.92
CA ASN A 71 6.43 -16.65 18.74
C ASN A 71 5.00 -17.21 18.83
N ASN A 72 4.53 -17.56 20.04
CA ASN A 72 3.17 -18.05 20.25
C ASN A 72 2.13 -16.97 19.94
N ILE A 73 2.38 -15.71 20.34
CA ILE A 73 1.51 -14.57 20.03
C ILE A 73 1.42 -14.38 18.51
N LEU A 74 2.57 -14.40 17.82
CA LEU A 74 2.62 -14.22 16.37
C LEU A 74 1.89 -15.36 15.62
N LEU A 75 2.12 -16.61 16.02
CA LEU A 75 1.46 -17.78 15.44
C LEU A 75 -0.05 -17.78 15.67
N GLY A 76 -0.49 -17.41 16.88
CA GLY A 76 -1.91 -17.32 17.22
C GLY A 76 -2.62 -16.21 16.45
N SER A 77 -2.04 -15.00 16.43
CA SER A 77 -2.57 -13.88 15.64
C SER A 77 -2.62 -14.20 14.15
N ALA A 78 -1.58 -14.80 13.57
CA ALA A 78 -1.60 -15.23 12.16
C ALA A 78 -2.75 -16.21 11.88
N LYS A 79 -2.98 -17.22 12.73
CA LYS A 79 -4.10 -18.16 12.55
C LYS A 79 -5.47 -17.48 12.62
N PHE A 80 -5.60 -16.44 13.43
CA PHE A 80 -6.85 -15.70 13.61
C PHE A 80 -7.06 -14.61 12.55
N ARG A 81 -6.03 -14.25 11.79
CA ARG A 81 -6.09 -13.21 10.76
C ARG A 81 -6.24 -13.85 9.39
N SER A 82 -7.11 -13.30 8.56
CA SER A 82 -7.39 -13.86 7.23
C SER A 82 -6.09 -14.03 6.42
N ARG A 83 -5.83 -15.26 5.94
CA ARG A 83 -4.63 -15.62 5.17
C ARG A 83 -3.31 -15.46 5.93
N GLY A 84 -3.31 -15.52 7.26
CA GLY A 84 -2.07 -15.39 8.03
C GLY A 84 -1.55 -13.97 8.16
N ARG A 85 -2.25 -12.97 7.59
CA ARG A 85 -1.78 -11.58 7.50
C ARG A 85 -2.02 -10.84 8.81
N LEU A 86 -1.19 -11.18 9.80
CA LEU A 86 -1.16 -10.62 11.14
C LEU A 86 -0.76 -9.13 11.14
N PRO A 87 -1.08 -8.36 12.20
CA PRO A 87 -0.61 -7.00 12.40
C PRO A 87 0.91 -6.91 12.36
N VAL A 88 1.46 -6.09 11.46
CA VAL A 88 2.91 -5.84 11.37
C VAL A 88 3.17 -4.38 11.04
N LEU A 89 4.34 -3.87 11.43
CA LEU A 89 4.76 -2.50 11.18
C LEU A 89 4.94 -2.24 9.68
N THR A 90 4.45 -1.09 9.21
CA THR A 90 4.70 -0.60 7.83
C THR A 90 5.33 0.79 7.80
N TYR A 91 5.15 1.58 8.87
CA TYR A 91 5.76 2.89 9.05
C TYR A 91 5.92 3.24 10.53
N LEU A 92 7.08 3.74 10.94
CA LEU A 92 7.32 4.31 12.26
C LEU A 92 7.67 5.80 12.14
N HIS A 93 6.92 6.64 12.86
CA HIS A 93 7.19 8.07 12.94
C HIS A 93 8.18 8.40 14.07
N SER A 94 8.90 9.50 13.96
CA SER A 94 9.90 9.95 14.95
C SER A 94 9.33 10.18 16.37
N ASN A 95 8.01 10.42 16.47
CA ASN A 95 7.29 10.57 17.75
C ASN A 95 6.82 9.24 18.36
N LYS A 96 7.29 8.09 17.84
CA LYS A 96 6.92 6.71 18.20
C LYS A 96 5.52 6.24 17.77
N ALA A 97 4.70 7.08 17.12
CA ALA A 97 3.45 6.63 16.53
C ALA A 97 3.72 5.73 15.32
N ALA A 98 3.05 4.59 15.27
CA ALA A 98 3.24 3.58 14.24
C ALA A 98 2.01 3.43 13.34
N ILE A 99 2.24 3.12 12.07
CA ILE A 99 1.22 2.54 11.19
C ILE A 99 1.53 1.04 11.08
N CYS A 100 0.57 0.23 11.49
CA CYS A 100 0.60 -1.21 11.29
C CYS A 100 -0.46 -1.62 10.26
N ARG A 101 -0.24 -2.73 9.59
CA ARG A 101 -1.16 -3.29 8.60
C ARG A 101 -1.48 -4.75 8.86
N CYS A 102 -2.70 -5.17 8.55
CA CYS A 102 -3.14 -6.55 8.61
C CYS A 102 -4.33 -6.83 7.68
N SER A 103 -4.79 -8.07 7.73
CA SER A 103 -6.12 -8.48 7.26
C SER A 103 -7.16 -8.44 8.38
N GLN A 104 -8.42 -8.61 8.02
CA GLN A 104 -9.50 -8.73 9.01
C GLN A 104 -9.32 -9.94 9.94
N PRO A 105 -9.80 -9.84 11.20
CA PRO A 105 -9.88 -10.99 12.08
C PRO A 105 -10.95 -11.99 11.62
N LEU A 106 -10.76 -13.25 12.00
CA LEU A 106 -11.71 -14.36 11.83
C LEU A 106 -12.66 -14.45 13.04
N SER A 107 -13.18 -13.30 13.47
CA SER A 107 -13.97 -13.18 14.71
C SER A 107 -15.40 -13.71 14.59
N GLY A 108 -15.95 -13.81 13.39
CA GLY A 108 -17.37 -14.11 13.20
C GLY A 108 -18.24 -13.25 14.11
N PHE A 109 -19.24 -13.87 14.75
CA PHE A 109 -20.06 -13.17 15.73
C PHE A 109 -19.41 -13.06 17.11
N SER A 110 -18.66 -14.08 17.55
CA SER A 110 -18.24 -14.23 18.95
C SER A 110 -16.84 -14.84 19.14
N ALA A 111 -16.14 -15.26 18.09
CA ALA A 111 -14.83 -15.85 18.22
C ALA A 111 -13.81 -14.81 18.69
N ARG A 112 -12.96 -15.23 19.61
CA ARG A 112 -11.89 -14.46 20.22
C ARG A 112 -10.58 -15.19 20.05
N CYS A 113 -9.48 -14.45 20.06
CA CYS A 113 -8.14 -14.99 20.03
C CYS A 113 -7.30 -14.21 21.05
N PRO A 114 -7.01 -14.78 22.23
CA PRO A 114 -6.18 -14.13 23.24
C PRO A 114 -4.82 -13.70 22.69
N GLU A 115 -4.24 -14.48 21.77
CA GLU A 115 -2.98 -14.13 21.12
C GLU A 115 -3.10 -12.91 20.22
N ASP A 116 -4.20 -12.73 19.47
CA ASP A 116 -4.43 -11.54 18.66
C ASP A 116 -4.77 -10.31 19.52
N GLU A 117 -5.54 -10.51 20.59
CA GLU A 117 -5.80 -9.47 21.60
C GLU A 117 -4.48 -8.97 22.22
N GLN A 118 -3.59 -9.89 22.62
CA GLN A 118 -2.26 -9.56 23.13
C GLN A 118 -1.35 -8.93 22.06
N MET A 119 -1.45 -9.37 20.79
CA MET A 119 -0.71 -8.76 19.68
C MET A 119 -1.08 -7.27 19.52
N MET A 120 -2.38 -6.97 19.52
CA MET A 120 -2.89 -5.60 19.43
C MET A 120 -2.50 -4.77 20.66
N TYR A 121 -2.57 -5.35 21.86
CA TYR A 121 -2.10 -4.69 23.08
C TYR A 121 -0.59 -4.39 23.03
N ASN A 122 0.23 -5.32 22.53
CA ASN A 122 1.67 -5.11 22.41
C ASN A 122 2.00 -3.99 21.42
N ILE A 123 1.23 -3.84 20.33
CA ILE A 123 1.34 -2.68 19.40
C ILE A 123 0.99 -1.37 20.12
N LEU A 124 -0.06 -1.35 20.94
CA LEU A 124 -0.39 -0.18 21.75
C LEU A 124 0.79 0.20 22.67
N CYS A 125 1.42 -0.78 23.31
CA CYS A 125 2.53 -0.59 24.23
C CYS A 125 3.83 -0.09 23.59
N THR A 126 4.01 -0.22 22.26
CA THR A 126 5.21 0.34 21.60
C THR A 126 5.20 1.88 21.58
N ASN A 127 4.06 2.50 21.87
CA ASN A 127 3.89 3.95 21.89
C ASN A 127 3.44 4.43 23.28
N PRO A 128 4.38 4.76 24.19
CA PRO A 128 4.04 5.22 25.54
C PRO A 128 3.36 6.61 25.56
N ASN A 129 3.36 7.33 24.43
CA ASN A 129 2.81 8.68 24.34
C ASN A 129 1.28 8.70 24.14
N SER A 130 0.66 7.55 23.85
CA SER A 130 -0.79 7.45 23.66
C SER A 130 -1.40 6.35 24.53
N ARG A 131 -2.56 6.64 25.11
CA ARG A 131 -3.34 5.67 25.91
C ARG A 131 -4.25 4.79 25.07
N TYR A 132 -4.36 5.07 23.78
CA TYR A 132 -5.20 4.31 22.86
C TYR A 132 -4.56 4.27 21.47
N MET A 133 -5.03 3.36 20.62
CA MET A 133 -4.69 3.33 19.20
C MET A 133 -5.95 3.31 18.35
N TYR A 134 -5.85 3.72 17.09
CA TYR A 134 -6.94 3.59 16.14
C TYR A 134 -6.88 2.24 15.43
N VAL A 135 -8.04 1.62 15.23
CA VAL A 135 -8.20 0.53 14.26
C VAL A 135 -9.05 1.05 13.11
N VAL A 136 -8.45 1.07 11.92
CA VAL A 136 -9.07 1.59 10.71
C VAL A 136 -9.42 0.42 9.80
N ASP A 137 -10.72 0.15 9.70
CA ASP A 137 -11.26 -0.73 8.67
C ASP A 137 -11.66 0.12 7.47
N THR A 138 -10.95 -0.07 6.36
CA THR A 138 -11.20 0.75 5.17
C THR A 138 -12.55 0.45 4.51
N ARG A 139 -13.25 -0.62 4.89
CA ARG A 139 -14.50 -1.04 4.24
C ARG A 139 -15.69 -0.14 4.62
N PRO A 140 -16.76 -0.15 3.81
CA PRO A 140 -18.08 0.23 4.29
C PRO A 140 -18.53 -0.69 5.42
N ARG A 141 -19.18 -0.11 6.43
CA ARG A 141 -19.68 -0.85 7.60
C ARG A 141 -20.58 -2.03 7.22
N ILE A 142 -21.40 -1.87 6.18
CA ILE A 142 -22.29 -2.94 5.66
C ILE A 142 -21.45 -4.12 5.14
N ASN A 143 -20.40 -3.84 4.36
CA ASN A 143 -19.51 -4.87 3.83
C ASN A 143 -18.73 -5.58 4.94
N ALA A 144 -18.32 -4.84 5.97
CA ALA A 144 -17.67 -5.42 7.15
C ALA A 144 -18.63 -6.34 7.93
N PHE A 145 -19.91 -5.94 8.08
CA PHE A 145 -20.94 -6.77 8.70
C PHE A 145 -21.26 -8.03 7.88
N ALA A 146 -21.33 -7.93 6.55
CA ALA A 146 -21.52 -9.10 5.69
C ALA A 146 -20.36 -10.11 5.82
N ASN A 147 -19.12 -9.63 5.88
CA ASN A 147 -17.95 -10.49 6.16
C ASN A 147 -18.02 -11.13 7.55
N ARG A 148 -18.54 -10.39 8.54
CA ARG A 148 -18.77 -10.91 9.89
C ARG A 148 -19.74 -12.10 9.91
N ALA A 149 -20.82 -12.01 9.13
CA ALA A 149 -21.77 -13.11 8.97
C ALA A 149 -21.14 -14.36 8.32
N ALA A 150 -20.09 -14.19 7.51
CA ALA A 150 -19.34 -15.27 6.88
C ALA A 150 -18.18 -15.82 7.74
N GLY A 151 -18.14 -15.55 9.04
CA GLY A 151 -17.10 -16.03 9.96
C GLY A 151 -15.81 -15.20 9.96
N LYS A 152 -15.77 -14.08 9.25
CA LYS A 152 -14.68 -13.08 9.34
C LYS A 152 -15.12 -11.94 10.26
N GLY A 153 -14.68 -10.71 10.07
CA GLY A 153 -15.26 -9.60 10.82
C GLY A 153 -14.34 -8.42 11.02
N TYR A 154 -14.44 -7.83 12.20
CA TYR A 154 -13.67 -6.70 12.69
C TYR A 154 -13.57 -6.82 14.22
N GLU A 155 -12.65 -6.06 14.79
CA GLU A 155 -12.32 -6.03 16.21
C GLU A 155 -13.52 -5.51 17.03
N ASN A 156 -13.79 -6.16 18.16
CA ASN A 156 -14.85 -5.75 19.08
C ASN A 156 -14.23 -4.97 20.24
N GLU A 157 -14.62 -3.71 20.42
CA GLU A 157 -14.09 -2.82 21.47
C GLU A 157 -14.27 -3.38 22.90
N ASN A 158 -15.14 -4.37 23.10
CA ASN A 158 -15.29 -5.07 24.39
C ASN A 158 -14.15 -6.07 24.70
N PHE A 159 -13.36 -6.48 23.70
CA PHE A 159 -12.30 -7.48 23.83
C PHE A 159 -10.92 -6.94 23.48
N TYR A 160 -10.86 -5.87 22.70
CA TYR A 160 -9.64 -5.18 22.35
C TYR A 160 -9.57 -3.91 23.19
N ASP A 161 -8.84 -3.96 24.29
CA ASP A 161 -8.72 -2.84 25.20
C ASP A 161 -8.06 -1.64 24.51
N ASN A 162 -8.54 -0.45 24.84
CA ASN A 162 -7.92 0.81 24.44
C ASN A 162 -7.76 1.00 22.92
N ILE A 163 -8.65 0.43 22.12
CA ILE A 163 -8.78 0.75 20.69
C ILE A 163 -9.93 1.74 20.45
N LYS A 164 -9.81 2.54 19.39
CA LYS A 164 -10.92 3.32 18.82
C LYS A 164 -11.15 2.88 17.39
N PHE A 165 -12.33 2.35 17.10
CA PHE A 165 -12.61 1.76 15.79
C PHE A 165 -13.23 2.79 14.81
N HIS A 166 -12.74 2.81 13.56
CA HIS A 166 -13.26 3.68 12.51
C HIS A 166 -13.45 2.96 11.16
N PHE A 167 -14.57 3.27 10.48
CA PHE A 167 -14.87 2.85 9.12
C PHE A 167 -14.79 4.03 8.14
N PHE A 168 -14.16 3.83 6.98
CA PHE A 168 -14.03 4.88 5.95
C PHE A 168 -14.83 4.66 4.65
N GLY A 169 -15.34 3.46 4.40
CA GLY A 169 -16.26 3.26 3.27
C GLY A 169 -15.61 3.13 1.89
N ILE A 170 -14.35 2.70 1.79
CA ILE A 170 -13.72 2.40 0.50
C ILE A 170 -14.27 1.07 -0.04
N GLU A 171 -15.01 1.16 -1.14
CA GLU A 171 -15.68 0.03 -1.79
C GLU A 171 -14.72 -1.07 -2.27
N ASN A 172 -15.26 -2.22 -2.66
CA ASN A 172 -14.47 -3.37 -3.08
C ASN A 172 -13.95 -3.25 -4.54
N ILE A 173 -13.10 -4.21 -4.93
CA ILE A 173 -12.45 -4.27 -6.24
C ILE A 173 -13.45 -4.26 -7.42
N HIS A 174 -14.63 -4.86 -7.26
CA HIS A 174 -15.63 -4.93 -8.32
C HIS A 174 -16.30 -3.57 -8.58
N VAL A 175 -16.54 -2.80 -7.51
CA VAL A 175 -17.02 -1.42 -7.63
C VAL A 175 -15.98 -0.55 -8.30
N MET A 176 -14.70 -0.67 -7.93
CA MET A 176 -13.62 0.12 -8.54
C MET A 176 -13.45 -0.19 -10.03
N ARG A 177 -13.51 -1.46 -10.42
CA ARG A 177 -13.52 -1.86 -11.84
C ARG A 177 -14.72 -1.29 -12.60
N THR A 178 -15.91 -1.34 -12.00
CA THR A 178 -17.13 -0.78 -12.61
C THR A 178 -17.01 0.74 -12.77
N SER A 179 -16.45 1.42 -11.77
CA SER A 179 -16.20 2.85 -11.78
C SER A 179 -15.25 3.25 -12.92
N LEU A 180 -14.13 2.54 -13.09
CA LEU A 180 -13.20 2.80 -14.20
C LEU A 180 -13.85 2.54 -15.56
N ASN A 181 -14.61 1.46 -15.74
CA ASN A 181 -15.29 1.20 -17.01
C ASN A 181 -16.22 2.37 -17.40
N LYS A 182 -17.01 2.87 -16.45
CA LYS A 182 -17.86 4.05 -16.67
C LYS A 182 -17.05 5.31 -17.01
N LEU A 183 -15.87 5.48 -16.40
CA LEU A 183 -14.98 6.60 -16.69
C LEU A 183 -14.41 6.51 -18.11
N LEU A 184 -14.00 5.31 -18.54
CA LEU A 184 -13.48 5.08 -19.90
C LEU A 184 -14.56 5.30 -20.97
N ASP A 185 -15.81 4.94 -20.67
CA ASP A 185 -16.94 5.17 -21.57
C ASP A 185 -17.19 6.66 -21.87
N LEU A 186 -16.66 7.58 -21.03
CA LEU A 186 -16.80 9.03 -21.24
C LEU A 186 -16.06 9.54 -22.48
N GLN A 187 -15.09 8.80 -23.01
CA GLN A 187 -14.41 9.13 -24.26
C GLN A 187 -15.39 9.27 -25.45
N ARG A 188 -16.59 8.68 -25.33
CA ARG A 188 -17.66 8.74 -26.33
C ARG A 188 -18.63 9.91 -26.11
N SER A 189 -18.41 10.74 -25.10
CA SER A 189 -19.28 11.87 -24.77
C SER A 189 -19.23 12.93 -25.87
N THR A 190 -20.40 13.36 -26.35
CA THR A 190 -20.52 14.35 -27.44
C THR A 190 -20.76 15.78 -26.97
N SER A 191 -20.94 15.99 -25.65
CA SER A 191 -21.13 17.31 -25.06
C SER A 191 -20.52 17.39 -23.66
N MET A 192 -20.22 18.62 -23.22
CA MET A 192 -19.66 18.88 -21.87
C MET A 192 -20.63 18.47 -20.76
N SER A 193 -21.94 18.71 -20.93
CA SER A 193 -22.94 18.33 -19.92
C SER A 193 -23.05 16.81 -19.76
N ALA A 194 -22.98 16.06 -20.87
CA ALA A 194 -22.95 14.61 -20.84
C ALA A 194 -21.66 14.09 -20.19
N PHE A 195 -20.52 14.70 -20.51
CA PHE A 195 -19.23 14.35 -19.91
C PHE A 195 -19.24 14.56 -18.38
N LEU A 196 -19.65 15.73 -17.90
CA LEU A 196 -19.67 16.04 -16.46
C LEU A 196 -20.64 15.14 -15.68
N SER A 197 -21.85 14.91 -16.22
CA SER A 197 -22.81 13.97 -15.63
C SER A 197 -22.27 12.55 -15.61
N GLY A 198 -21.63 12.11 -16.70
CA GLY A 198 -21.00 10.80 -16.78
C GLY A 198 -19.84 10.64 -15.80
N LEU A 199 -19.01 11.69 -15.63
CA LEU A 199 -17.92 11.73 -14.66
C LEU A 199 -18.43 11.56 -13.24
N GLU A 200 -19.47 12.31 -12.85
CA GLU A 200 -20.12 12.16 -11.54
C GLU A 200 -20.68 10.74 -11.36
N ASN A 201 -21.38 10.22 -12.38
CA ASN A 201 -22.00 8.89 -12.36
C ASN A 201 -20.99 7.72 -12.37
N SER A 202 -19.75 7.96 -12.83
CA SER A 202 -18.65 7.00 -12.73
C SER A 202 -18.28 6.75 -11.27
N GLY A 203 -18.44 7.75 -10.40
CA GLY A 203 -18.00 7.72 -9.00
C GLY A 203 -16.49 7.75 -8.81
N TRP A 204 -15.69 7.86 -9.88
CA TRP A 204 -14.24 7.71 -9.82
C TRP A 204 -13.59 8.70 -8.84
N LEU A 205 -13.85 10.01 -9.03
CA LEU A 205 -13.31 11.06 -8.16
C LEU A 205 -13.79 10.94 -6.71
N LYS A 206 -15.01 10.41 -6.49
CA LYS A 206 -15.52 10.11 -5.15
C LYS A 206 -14.71 8.99 -4.48
N HIS A 207 -14.32 7.96 -5.23
CA HIS A 207 -13.46 6.89 -4.72
C HIS A 207 -12.04 7.38 -4.41
N ILE A 208 -11.43 8.18 -5.30
CA ILE A 208 -10.13 8.81 -5.06
C ILE A 208 -10.17 9.67 -3.79
N ARG A 209 -11.22 10.50 -3.64
CA ARG A 209 -11.45 11.28 -2.41
C ARG A 209 -11.49 10.42 -1.16
N SER A 210 -12.27 9.33 -1.16
CA SER A 210 -12.38 8.46 0.02
C SER A 210 -11.06 7.78 0.38
N ILE A 211 -10.24 7.44 -0.61
CA ILE A 211 -8.88 6.90 -0.39
C ILE A 211 -7.99 7.98 0.28
N LEU A 212 -7.95 9.20 -0.28
CA LEU A 212 -7.17 10.31 0.27
C LEU A 212 -7.65 10.74 1.65
N GLU A 213 -8.96 10.74 1.90
CA GLU A 213 -9.56 11.04 3.21
C GLU A 213 -9.12 10.05 4.28
N THR A 214 -9.10 8.76 3.93
CA THR A 214 -8.63 7.70 4.84
C THR A 214 -7.14 7.84 5.12
N ALA A 215 -6.32 8.06 4.08
CA ALA A 215 -4.89 8.28 4.22
C ALA A 215 -4.58 9.50 5.09
N TRP A 216 -5.32 10.60 4.89
CA TRP A 216 -5.20 11.80 5.72
C TRP A 216 -5.58 11.56 7.18
N PHE A 217 -6.66 10.81 7.44
CA PHE A 217 -7.01 10.46 8.82
C PHE A 217 -5.88 9.69 9.51
N ILE A 218 -5.30 8.70 8.84
CA ILE A 218 -4.17 7.91 9.35
C ILE A 218 -2.98 8.83 9.62
N ALA A 219 -2.58 9.65 8.64
CA ALA A 219 -1.47 10.58 8.78
C ALA A 219 -1.68 11.56 9.95
N ARG A 220 -2.87 12.16 10.05
CA ARG A 220 -3.22 13.09 11.13
C ARG A 220 -3.17 12.42 12.51
N ALA A 221 -3.61 11.17 12.62
CA ALA A 221 -3.51 10.41 13.87
C ALA A 221 -2.05 10.20 14.28
N VAL A 222 -1.19 9.81 13.33
CA VAL A 222 0.24 9.61 13.56
C VAL A 222 0.95 10.91 13.97
N VAL A 223 0.67 12.02 13.29
CA VAL A 223 1.20 13.36 13.66
C VAL A 223 0.79 13.73 15.09
N ASN A 224 -0.44 13.41 15.48
CA ASN A 224 -0.94 13.63 16.84
C ASN A 224 -0.44 12.60 17.88
N GLY A 225 0.54 11.76 17.51
CA GLY A 225 1.17 10.80 18.42
C GLY A 225 0.36 9.53 18.66
N VAL A 226 -0.64 9.21 17.84
CA VAL A 226 -1.51 8.03 18.00
C VAL A 226 -1.18 6.98 16.95
N SER A 227 -0.87 5.76 17.39
CA SER A 227 -0.64 4.61 16.50
C SER A 227 -1.93 4.14 15.83
N VAL A 228 -1.82 3.56 14.64
CA VAL A 228 -2.95 3.12 13.83
C VAL A 228 -2.70 1.71 13.29
N VAL A 229 -3.65 0.80 13.47
CA VAL A 229 -3.69 -0.50 12.79
C VAL A 229 -4.71 -0.41 11.66
N VAL A 230 -4.25 -0.65 10.43
CA VAL A 230 -5.06 -0.53 9.22
C VAL A 230 -5.32 -1.90 8.63
N HIS A 231 -6.58 -2.21 8.36
CA HIS A 231 -6.95 -3.40 7.60
C HIS A 231 -8.15 -3.16 6.71
N CYS A 232 -8.44 -4.15 5.88
CA CYS A 232 -9.67 -4.22 5.11
C CYS A 232 -10.20 -5.66 5.19
N SER A 233 -10.54 -6.28 4.06
CA SER A 233 -10.78 -7.72 4.01
C SER A 233 -9.47 -8.51 4.07
N ASP A 234 -8.72 -8.59 2.97
CA ASP A 234 -7.49 -9.37 2.88
C ASP A 234 -6.21 -8.55 3.17
N GLY A 235 -6.28 -7.21 3.25
CA GLY A 235 -5.14 -6.39 3.68
C GLY A 235 -4.06 -6.12 2.62
N TRP A 236 -4.35 -6.32 1.32
CA TRP A 236 -3.40 -6.08 0.21
C TRP A 236 -3.87 -5.08 -0.86
N ASP A 237 -5.14 -4.66 -0.84
CA ASP A 237 -5.68 -3.70 -1.83
C ASP A 237 -5.78 -2.30 -1.19
N ARG A 238 -6.93 -2.00 -0.57
CA ARG A 238 -7.22 -0.73 0.11
C ARG A 238 -6.22 -0.40 1.21
N THR A 239 -5.77 -1.42 1.94
CA THR A 239 -4.74 -1.27 2.97
C THR A 239 -3.42 -0.80 2.36
N ALA A 240 -3.00 -1.34 1.21
CA ALA A 240 -1.80 -0.88 0.51
C ALA A 240 -1.96 0.59 0.06
N GLN A 241 -3.11 0.94 -0.52
CA GLN A 241 -3.44 2.31 -0.94
C GLN A 241 -3.29 3.30 0.23
N VAL A 242 -3.99 3.08 1.34
CA VAL A 242 -4.05 4.08 2.41
C VAL A 242 -2.80 4.09 3.29
N CYS A 243 -2.11 2.96 3.48
CA CYS A 243 -0.83 2.92 4.19
C CYS A 243 0.24 3.68 3.40
N SER A 244 0.36 3.41 2.10
CA SER A 244 1.37 4.06 1.26
C SER A 244 1.10 5.55 1.09
N LEU A 245 -0.16 5.95 0.87
CA LEU A 245 -0.53 7.37 0.81
C LEU A 245 -0.34 8.07 2.16
N ALA A 246 -0.68 7.45 3.29
CA ALA A 246 -0.42 8.05 4.60
C ALA A 246 1.09 8.28 4.80
N ALA A 247 1.92 7.30 4.46
CA ALA A 247 3.37 7.44 4.50
C ALA A 247 3.87 8.57 3.59
N LEU A 248 3.32 8.70 2.38
CA LEU A 248 3.63 9.77 1.42
C LEU A 248 3.25 11.18 1.94
N LEU A 249 2.15 11.29 2.70
CA LEU A 249 1.74 12.53 3.36
C LEU A 249 2.66 12.89 4.54
N LEU A 250 3.23 11.88 5.21
CA LEU A 250 4.03 12.02 6.42
C LEU A 250 5.52 12.28 6.15
N ASP A 251 6.12 11.58 5.20
CA ASP A 251 7.57 11.50 5.06
C ASP A 251 8.06 12.13 3.73
N PRO A 252 8.87 13.21 3.77
CA PRO A 252 9.56 13.77 2.60
C PRO A 252 10.35 12.77 1.77
N PHE A 253 10.93 11.74 2.40
CA PHE A 253 11.70 10.73 1.69
C PHE A 253 10.86 10.06 0.59
N TYR A 254 9.64 9.63 0.90
CA TYR A 254 8.77 8.95 -0.07
C TYR A 254 8.30 9.83 -1.23
N ARG A 255 8.53 11.15 -1.17
CA ARG A 255 8.25 12.09 -2.27
C ARG A 255 9.45 12.30 -3.21
N THR A 256 10.57 11.66 -2.92
CA THR A 256 11.71 11.55 -3.85
C THR A 256 11.48 10.41 -4.85
N ILE A 257 12.17 10.40 -6.00
CA ILE A 257 12.10 9.28 -6.96
C ILE A 257 12.47 7.97 -6.27
N GLN A 258 13.64 7.96 -5.59
CA GLN A 258 14.12 6.79 -4.87
C GLN A 258 13.16 6.37 -3.75
N GLY A 259 12.65 7.32 -2.96
CA GLY A 259 11.73 6.98 -1.88
C GLY A 259 10.39 6.49 -2.38
N PHE A 260 9.85 7.01 -3.48
CA PHE A 260 8.61 6.51 -4.05
C PHE A 260 8.75 5.08 -4.58
N GLN A 261 9.90 4.77 -5.20
CA GLN A 261 10.25 3.40 -5.60
C GLN A 261 10.36 2.48 -4.37
N ALA A 262 11.04 2.92 -3.30
CA ALA A 262 11.11 2.19 -2.03
C ALA A 262 9.74 1.97 -1.38
N LEU A 263 8.84 2.95 -1.48
CA LEU A 263 7.47 2.86 -0.98
C LEU A 263 6.68 1.79 -1.74
N ILE A 264 6.82 1.72 -3.07
CA ILE A 264 6.20 0.69 -3.90
C ILE A 264 6.78 -0.69 -3.57
N GLU A 265 8.10 -0.83 -3.53
CA GLU A 265 8.78 -2.07 -3.15
C GLU A 265 8.32 -2.60 -1.79
N LYS A 266 8.18 -1.70 -0.82
CA LYS A 266 7.69 -2.06 0.52
C LYS A 266 6.18 -2.35 0.50
N ASP A 267 5.34 -1.34 0.29
CA ASP A 267 3.92 -1.41 0.65
C ASP A 267 3.05 -2.18 -0.35
N TRP A 268 3.56 -2.38 -1.57
CA TRP A 268 2.83 -3.03 -2.66
C TRP A 268 3.47 -4.36 -3.04
N LEU A 269 4.77 -4.37 -3.34
CA LEU A 269 5.47 -5.55 -3.86
C LEU A 269 5.73 -6.58 -2.76
N SER A 270 6.48 -6.21 -1.72
CA SER A 270 6.84 -7.13 -0.64
C SER A 270 5.62 -7.53 0.22
N PHE A 271 4.70 -6.60 0.46
CA PHE A 271 3.43 -6.86 1.17
C PHE A 271 2.33 -7.54 0.32
N GLY A 272 2.65 -7.98 -0.90
CA GLY A 272 1.83 -8.93 -1.67
C GLY A 272 0.54 -8.36 -2.24
N HIS A 273 0.59 -7.16 -2.80
CA HIS A 273 -0.46 -6.73 -3.72
C HIS A 273 -0.48 -7.66 -4.94
N LYS A 274 -1.68 -8.13 -5.30
CA LYS A 274 -1.86 -9.16 -6.33
C LYS A 274 -1.80 -8.58 -7.75
N PHE A 275 -0.66 -8.04 -8.17
CA PHE A 275 -0.51 -7.35 -9.46
C PHE A 275 -0.94 -8.23 -10.64
N SER A 276 -0.48 -9.49 -10.72
CA SER A 276 -0.87 -10.40 -11.81
C SER A 276 -2.38 -10.58 -11.92
N ASP A 277 -3.05 -10.72 -10.78
CA ASP A 277 -4.50 -10.94 -10.75
C ASP A 277 -5.29 -9.65 -11.00
N ARG A 278 -4.82 -8.51 -10.48
CA ARG A 278 -5.50 -7.21 -10.58
C ARG A 278 -5.36 -6.60 -11.97
N CYS A 279 -4.21 -6.79 -12.60
CA CYS A 279 -3.91 -6.27 -13.93
C CYS A 279 -4.21 -7.26 -15.06
N GLY A 280 -4.39 -8.55 -14.75
CA GLY A 280 -4.84 -9.55 -15.73
C GLY A 280 -3.79 -9.92 -16.77
N TYR A 281 -2.52 -10.05 -16.37
CA TYR A 281 -1.42 -10.34 -17.30
C TYR A 281 -1.61 -11.66 -18.05
N ILE A 282 -2.24 -12.64 -17.40
CA ILE A 282 -2.71 -13.88 -18.01
C ILE A 282 -4.23 -13.93 -17.90
N SER A 283 -4.89 -14.51 -18.91
CA SER A 283 -6.33 -14.73 -18.91
C SER A 283 -6.75 -15.52 -17.66
N SER A 284 -7.36 -14.83 -16.69
CA SER A 284 -7.77 -15.36 -15.40
C SER A 284 -9.27 -15.08 -15.14
N ASP A 285 -9.75 -15.38 -13.93
CA ASP A 285 -11.10 -14.95 -13.52
C ASP A 285 -11.19 -13.43 -13.57
N GLY A 286 -11.89 -12.92 -14.58
CA GLY A 286 -12.04 -11.49 -14.78
C GLY A 286 -12.57 -10.75 -13.54
N LYS A 287 -13.22 -11.44 -12.59
CA LYS A 287 -13.67 -10.90 -11.30
C LYS A 287 -12.56 -10.35 -10.41
N GLU A 288 -11.33 -10.85 -10.53
CA GLU A 288 -10.18 -10.38 -9.75
C GLU A 288 -9.54 -9.09 -10.32
N LEU A 289 -9.87 -8.71 -11.55
CA LEU A 289 -9.36 -7.49 -12.19
C LEU A 289 -9.88 -6.25 -11.46
N ALA A 290 -8.97 -5.33 -11.12
CA ALA A 290 -9.35 -4.03 -10.59
C ALA A 290 -8.21 -3.00 -10.64
N PRO A 291 -8.54 -1.70 -10.82
CA PRO A 291 -7.58 -0.63 -11.00
C PRO A 291 -7.01 -0.10 -9.68
N ILE A 292 -6.60 -1.00 -8.78
CA ILE A 292 -6.22 -0.62 -7.40
C ILE A 292 -4.92 0.19 -7.39
N PHE A 293 -3.90 -0.24 -8.14
CA PHE A 293 -2.66 0.52 -8.30
C PHE A 293 -2.87 1.79 -9.14
N THR A 294 -3.72 1.75 -10.16
CA THR A 294 -4.13 2.95 -10.93
C THR A 294 -4.73 4.02 -10.02
N GLN A 295 -5.61 3.65 -9.08
CA GLN A 295 -6.15 4.58 -8.08
C GLN A 295 -5.07 5.16 -7.16
N PHE A 296 -4.02 4.41 -6.85
CA PHE A 296 -2.88 4.91 -6.07
C PHE A 296 -2.05 5.92 -6.87
N ILE A 297 -1.82 5.66 -8.17
CA ILE A 297 -1.16 6.60 -9.07
C ILE A 297 -1.99 7.87 -9.22
N ASP A 298 -3.31 7.76 -9.43
CA ASP A 298 -4.22 8.91 -9.51
C ASP A 298 -4.21 9.70 -8.20
N ALA A 299 -4.39 9.05 -7.04
CA ALA A 299 -4.33 9.73 -5.74
C ALA A 299 -2.98 10.44 -5.51
N THR A 300 -1.87 9.86 -5.97
CA THR A 300 -0.54 10.50 -5.94
C THR A 300 -0.48 11.70 -6.87
N TYR A 301 -1.05 11.60 -8.07
CA TYR A 301 -1.17 12.70 -9.01
C TYR A 301 -2.00 13.86 -8.45
N GLN A 302 -3.12 13.58 -7.77
CA GLN A 302 -3.90 14.61 -7.07
C GLN A 302 -3.04 15.37 -6.03
N LEU A 303 -2.20 14.65 -5.28
CA LEU A 303 -1.28 15.29 -4.34
C LEU A 303 -0.19 16.09 -5.05
N LEU A 304 0.34 15.60 -6.16
CA LEU A 304 1.31 16.32 -7.00
C LEU A 304 0.71 17.63 -7.51
N GLN A 305 -0.54 17.61 -8.00
CA GLN A 305 -1.25 18.81 -8.45
C GLN A 305 -1.48 19.82 -7.33
N GLN A 306 -1.84 19.35 -6.13
CA GLN A 306 -2.06 20.22 -4.97
C GLN A 306 -0.74 20.77 -4.38
N TYR A 307 0.36 20.04 -4.53
CA TYR A 307 1.68 20.35 -3.94
C TYR A 307 2.83 20.22 -4.95
N PRO A 308 2.83 21.04 -6.03
CA PRO A 308 3.69 20.83 -7.19
C PRO A 308 5.20 20.96 -6.90
N TYR A 309 5.60 21.55 -5.78
CA TYR A 309 7.00 21.71 -5.38
C TYR A 309 7.47 20.69 -4.33
N LYS A 310 6.59 19.79 -3.86
CA LYS A 310 6.91 18.83 -2.77
C LYS A 310 7.33 17.45 -3.27
N PHE A 311 7.22 17.18 -4.56
CA PHE A 311 7.59 15.90 -5.18
C PHE A 311 8.77 16.07 -6.13
N GLN A 312 9.78 15.22 -5.99
CA GLN A 312 10.96 15.23 -6.87
C GLN A 312 10.62 14.69 -8.26
N PHE A 313 9.63 13.81 -8.37
CA PHE A 313 9.17 13.28 -9.65
C PHE A 313 8.05 14.15 -10.23
N ASN A 314 7.94 14.13 -11.56
CA ASN A 314 6.89 14.81 -12.32
C ASN A 314 5.73 13.85 -12.68
N GLU A 315 4.75 14.35 -13.45
CA GLU A 315 3.63 13.55 -13.96
C GLU A 315 4.10 12.43 -14.89
N TYR A 316 5.10 12.70 -15.74
CA TYR A 316 5.61 11.72 -16.71
C TYR A 316 6.17 10.47 -16.04
N PHE A 317 6.79 10.61 -14.87
CA PHE A 317 7.20 9.47 -14.04
C PHE A 317 6.02 8.59 -13.59
N LEU A 318 4.91 9.21 -13.17
CA LEU A 318 3.71 8.50 -12.72
C LEU A 318 3.02 7.77 -13.88
N LEU A 319 2.93 8.40 -15.05
CA LEU A 319 2.41 7.78 -16.28
C LEU A 319 3.29 6.61 -16.72
N THR A 320 4.61 6.80 -16.72
CA THR A 320 5.58 5.75 -17.09
C THR A 320 5.46 4.54 -16.15
N LEU A 321 5.31 4.76 -14.84
CA LEU A 321 5.02 3.71 -13.87
C LEU A 321 3.72 2.95 -14.22
N HIS A 322 2.64 3.69 -14.51
CA HIS A 322 1.34 3.10 -14.84
C HIS A 322 1.40 2.27 -16.13
N ASP A 323 2.06 2.78 -17.18
CA ASP A 323 2.27 2.05 -18.44
C ASP A 323 3.07 0.77 -18.21
N HIS A 324 4.16 0.83 -17.44
CA HIS A 324 5.01 -0.34 -17.23
C HIS A 324 4.40 -1.41 -16.33
N VAL A 325 3.46 -1.06 -15.45
CA VAL A 325 2.62 -2.04 -14.75
C VAL A 325 1.85 -2.89 -15.76
N HIS A 326 1.32 -2.30 -16.84
CA HIS A 326 0.52 -3.04 -17.83
C HIS A 326 1.35 -3.66 -18.96
N SER A 327 2.51 -3.08 -19.30
CA SER A 327 3.34 -3.51 -20.43
C SER A 327 3.89 -4.94 -20.32
N CYS A 328 4.07 -5.44 -19.10
CA CYS A 328 4.82 -6.67 -18.80
C CYS A 328 6.23 -6.70 -19.43
N GLN A 329 6.85 -5.55 -19.72
CA GLN A 329 8.21 -5.47 -20.26
C GLN A 329 9.27 -5.76 -19.20
N HIS A 330 9.00 -5.39 -17.95
CA HIS A 330 9.89 -5.58 -16.80
C HIS A 330 9.27 -6.53 -15.79
N GLY A 331 10.11 -7.26 -15.04
CA GLY A 331 9.65 -8.20 -14.02
C GLY A 331 9.10 -7.54 -12.74
N THR A 332 9.33 -6.25 -12.53
CA THR A 332 9.07 -5.53 -11.25
C THR A 332 7.66 -5.73 -10.70
N PHE A 333 6.65 -5.74 -11.58
CA PHE A 333 5.24 -5.87 -11.19
C PHE A 333 4.65 -7.26 -11.46
N ILE A 334 5.47 -8.25 -11.85
CA ILE A 334 4.99 -9.62 -12.12
C ILE A 334 4.86 -10.41 -10.81
N GLY A 335 3.81 -11.22 -10.72
CA GLY A 335 3.49 -12.04 -9.54
C GLY A 335 2.66 -11.30 -8.48
N ASN A 336 2.10 -12.08 -7.57
CA ASN A 336 1.16 -11.64 -6.54
C ASN A 336 1.74 -11.56 -5.13
N SER A 337 2.95 -12.08 -4.90
CA SER A 337 3.67 -11.98 -3.62
C SER A 337 5.18 -12.09 -3.79
N GLU A 338 5.94 -11.68 -2.77
CA GLU A 338 7.40 -11.86 -2.72
C GLU A 338 7.81 -13.32 -2.92
N LYS A 339 7.09 -14.27 -2.28
CA LYS A 339 7.30 -15.71 -2.46
C LYS A 339 7.18 -16.14 -3.91
N GLU A 340 6.10 -15.74 -4.60
CA GLU A 340 5.88 -16.10 -6.01
C GLU A 340 6.98 -15.54 -6.91
N ARG A 341 7.41 -14.31 -6.67
CA ARG A 341 8.50 -13.66 -7.42
C ARG A 341 9.82 -14.39 -7.28
N GLN A 342 10.12 -14.90 -6.08
CA GLN A 342 11.28 -15.76 -5.84
C GLN A 342 11.17 -17.10 -6.58
N MET A 343 9.99 -17.73 -6.57
CA MET A 343 9.78 -18.98 -7.32
C MET A 343 9.94 -18.78 -8.83
N LEU A 344 9.47 -17.65 -9.36
CA LEU A 344 9.60 -17.28 -10.77
C LEU A 344 11.03 -16.86 -11.14
N ARG A 345 11.91 -16.63 -10.16
CA ARG A 345 13.30 -16.17 -10.36
C ARG A 345 13.37 -14.87 -11.17
N LEU A 346 12.51 -13.91 -10.85
CA LEU A 346 12.40 -12.66 -11.62
C LEU A 346 13.71 -11.86 -11.60
N PHE A 347 14.40 -11.86 -10.47
CA PHE A 347 15.72 -11.22 -10.33
C PHE A 347 16.73 -11.74 -11.35
N GLU A 348 16.75 -13.05 -11.59
CA GLU A 348 17.72 -13.69 -12.47
C GLU A 348 17.27 -13.79 -13.93
N ARG A 349 15.98 -13.60 -14.22
CA ARG A 349 15.39 -13.90 -15.53
C ARG A 349 14.82 -12.68 -16.25
N THR A 350 14.70 -11.54 -15.58
CA THR A 350 14.03 -10.36 -16.13
C THR A 350 14.76 -9.08 -15.75
N TYR A 351 14.52 -8.01 -16.50
CA TYR A 351 15.00 -6.67 -16.18
C TYR A 351 14.07 -5.99 -15.17
N SER A 352 14.64 -5.15 -14.31
CA SER A 352 13.87 -4.30 -13.39
C SER A 352 13.52 -2.96 -14.04
N LEU A 353 12.28 -2.52 -13.87
CA LEU A 353 11.84 -1.18 -14.25
C LEU A 353 12.70 -0.09 -13.58
N TRP A 354 13.18 -0.34 -12.36
CA TRP A 354 14.01 0.66 -11.66
C TRP A 354 15.33 0.93 -12.37
N GLY A 355 15.91 -0.08 -13.04
CA GLY A 355 17.09 0.08 -13.87
C GLY A 355 16.79 0.99 -15.07
N TYR A 356 15.73 0.69 -15.80
CA TYR A 356 15.25 1.52 -16.91
C TYR A 356 14.97 2.97 -16.49
N LEU A 357 14.27 3.19 -15.37
CA LEU A 357 13.96 4.52 -14.88
C LEU A 357 15.21 5.29 -14.45
N ALA A 358 16.20 4.61 -13.87
CA ALA A 358 17.45 5.24 -13.48
C ALA A 358 18.25 5.74 -14.68
N ASN A 359 18.25 5.00 -15.79
CA ASN A 359 18.93 5.40 -17.02
C ASN A 359 18.31 6.66 -17.66
N ASN A 360 17.01 6.90 -17.41
CA ASN A 360 16.25 8.02 -17.97
C ASN A 360 15.84 9.06 -16.90
N THR A 361 16.53 9.11 -15.75
CA THR A 361 16.14 9.90 -14.57
C THR A 361 15.84 11.37 -14.88
N ASN A 362 16.58 11.98 -15.81
CA ASN A 362 16.44 13.40 -16.16
C ASN A 362 15.04 13.74 -16.69
N GLU A 363 14.34 12.80 -17.33
CA GLU A 363 12.98 13.00 -17.85
C GLU A 363 11.93 13.02 -16.74
N TYR A 364 12.26 12.45 -15.58
CA TYR A 364 11.34 12.25 -14.47
C TYR A 364 11.49 13.32 -13.38
N ILE A 365 12.58 14.08 -13.39
CA ILE A 365 12.81 15.13 -12.39
C ILE A 365 11.83 16.29 -12.60
N ASN A 366 11.16 16.68 -11.52
CA ASN A 366 10.34 17.86 -11.44
C ASN A 366 11.25 19.11 -11.23
N PRO A 367 11.33 20.04 -12.19
CA PRO A 367 12.23 21.19 -12.12
C PRO A 367 11.87 22.20 -11.02
N ILE A 368 10.63 22.17 -10.51
CA ILE A 368 10.17 23.06 -9.43
C ILE A 368 10.17 22.40 -8.05
N TYR A 369 10.71 21.17 -7.94
CA TYR A 369 10.90 20.50 -6.66
C TYR A 369 11.81 21.30 -5.72
N ARG A 370 11.36 21.49 -4.47
CA ARG A 370 12.14 22.14 -3.42
C ARG A 370 12.58 21.11 -2.39
N CYS A 371 13.89 20.85 -2.35
CA CYS A 371 14.47 20.02 -1.31
C CYS A 371 14.53 20.80 0.01
N ASN A 372 13.82 20.34 1.04
CA ASN A 372 13.74 20.97 2.37
C ASN A 372 15.04 20.92 3.19
N ARG A 373 16.20 20.57 2.60
CA ARG A 373 17.48 20.42 3.33
C ARG A 373 17.96 21.67 4.08
N TYR A 374 17.34 22.83 3.89
CA TYR A 374 17.76 24.10 4.49
C TYR A 374 16.71 24.81 5.36
N ASN A 375 15.49 24.28 5.50
CA ASN A 375 14.43 24.93 6.29
C ASN A 375 14.08 24.09 7.54
N ASN A 376 14.49 24.57 8.71
CA ASN A 376 14.27 23.99 10.04
C ASN A 376 12.80 24.09 10.55
N GLU A 377 11.81 24.06 9.66
CA GLU A 377 10.40 24.09 10.08
C GLU A 377 9.80 22.68 9.95
N ASP A 378 9.95 21.87 11.00
CA ASP A 378 9.45 20.49 11.10
C ASP A 378 7.92 20.36 10.87
N SER A 379 7.17 21.46 10.94
CA SER A 379 5.71 21.50 10.68
C SER A 379 5.33 21.71 9.21
N ALA A 380 6.26 22.15 8.35
CA ALA A 380 5.99 22.49 6.94
C ALA A 380 6.01 21.28 5.98
N ASP A 381 6.19 20.07 6.52
CA ASP A 381 6.55 18.89 5.73
C ASP A 381 5.41 17.90 5.55
N ILE A 382 4.44 17.88 6.45
CA ILE A 382 3.24 17.07 6.34
C ILE A 382 2.30 17.64 5.27
N LEU A 383 1.87 16.81 4.33
CA LEU A 383 0.89 17.22 3.33
C LEU A 383 -0.53 17.02 3.86
N GLN A 384 -1.34 18.07 3.83
CA GLN A 384 -2.76 18.02 4.17
C GLN A 384 -3.61 18.07 2.88
N PRO A 385 -4.12 16.95 2.35
CA PRO A 385 -4.86 17.00 1.10
C PRO A 385 -6.13 17.85 1.23
N LYS A 386 -6.42 18.65 0.20
CA LYS A 386 -7.70 19.32 0.01
C LYS A 386 -8.68 18.30 -0.53
N LEU A 387 -9.65 17.91 0.30
CA LEU A 387 -10.62 16.84 0.01
C LEU A 387 -11.97 17.37 -0.52
N ALA A 388 -12.08 18.69 -0.71
CA ALA A 388 -13.27 19.26 -1.32
C ALA A 388 -13.42 18.71 -2.75
N PRO A 389 -14.64 18.38 -3.21
CA PRO A 389 -14.84 17.79 -4.55
C PRO A 389 -14.19 18.59 -5.68
N GLN A 390 -14.20 19.93 -5.59
CA GLN A 390 -13.57 20.83 -6.56
C GLN A 390 -12.03 20.83 -6.54
N SER A 391 -11.41 20.14 -5.58
CA SER A 391 -9.94 20.05 -5.43
C SER A 391 -9.38 18.70 -5.89
N ILE A 392 -10.24 17.78 -6.34
CA ILE A 392 -9.89 16.48 -6.89
C ILE A 392 -10.39 16.49 -8.33
N VAL A 393 -9.46 16.48 -9.29
CA VAL A 393 -9.74 16.83 -10.68
C VAL A 393 -9.48 15.66 -11.60
#